data_AF-A0A5K1AUY4-F1
#
_entry.id   AF-A0A5K1AUY4-F1
#
_cell.length_a   1.000
_cell.length_b   1.000
_cell.length_c   1.000
_cell.angle_alpha   90.00
_cell.angle_beta   90.00
_cell.angle_gamma   90.00
#
_symmetry.space_group_name_H-M   'P 1'
#
loop_
_entity.id
_entity.type
_entity.pdbx_description
1 polymer ?
#
loop_
_entity_poly.entity_id
_entity_poly.type
_entity_poly.pdbx_seq_one_letter_code
_entity_poly.pdbx_strand_id
1 'polypeptide(L)' 'VIAENISEEEIKGLKEMFRNMDTDNSGTITYEELKTGLARLGSQLTEAEVKQLMDA' A
#
# COMPACT_ATOMS: atom_id res chain seq x y z
N VAL A 1 2.01 17.96 1.27
CA VAL A 1 3.06 18.14 0.25
C VAL A 1 4.37 17.61 0.83
N ILE A 2 4.60 16.30 0.71
CA ILE A 2 5.76 15.58 1.26
C ILE A 2 6.45 14.81 0.11
N ALA A 3 6.57 15.46 -1.06
CA ALA A 3 7.02 14.81 -2.29
C ALA A 3 8.49 15.11 -2.64
N GLU A 4 9.20 15.92 -1.85
CA GLU A 4 10.45 16.54 -2.30
C GLU A 4 11.74 15.89 -1.78
N ASN A 5 11.70 14.79 -1.02
CA ASN A 5 12.95 14.18 -0.50
C ASN A 5 12.88 12.67 -0.24
N ILE A 6 12.14 11.92 -1.06
CA ILE A 6 12.20 10.45 -1.04
C ILE A 6 13.31 10.03 -2.02
N SER A 7 14.42 9.52 -1.51
CA SER A 7 15.55 9.03 -2.33
C SER A 7 15.08 7.98 -3.33
N GLU A 8 15.71 7.87 -4.50
CA GLU A 8 15.33 6.87 -5.53
C GLU A 8 15.30 5.43 -4.99
N GLU A 9 16.12 5.13 -3.98
CA GLU A 9 16.13 3.84 -3.28
C GLU A 9 14.88 3.63 -2.42
N GLU A 10 14.44 4.66 -1.71
CA GLU A 10 13.18 4.63 -0.93
C GLU A 10 11.96 4.59 -1.86
N ILE A 11 12.02 5.27 -3.01
CA ILE A 11 11.00 5.16 -4.06
C ILE A 11 10.96 3.72 -4.60
N LYS A 12 12.11 3.08 -4.84
CA LYS A 12 12.16 1.68 -5.29
C LYS A 12 11.59 0.73 -4.25
N GLY A 13 11.98 0.87 -2.99
CA GLY A 13 11.47 0.04 -1.89
C GLY A 13 9.97 0.20 -1.71
N LEU A 14 9.47 1.43 -1.75
CA LEU A 14 8.04 1.73 -1.70
C LEU A 14 7.32 1.15 -2.92
N LYS A 15 7.91 1.24 -4.12
CA LYS A 15 7.33 0.72 -5.36
C LYS A 15 7.30 -0.80 -5.40
N GLU A 16 8.29 -1.49 -4.82
CA GLU A 16 8.28 -2.94 -4.66
C GLU A 16 7.28 -3.41 -3.60
N MET A 17 7.15 -2.69 -2.48
CA MET A 17 6.08 -2.95 -1.51
C MET A 17 4.70 -2.75 -2.14
N PHE A 18 4.53 -1.65 -2.88
CA PHE A 18 3.30 -1.37 -3.61
C PHE A 18 3.00 -2.45 -4.62
N ARG A 19 3.97 -2.90 -5.43
CA ARG A 19 3.80 -4.01 -6.39
C ARG A 19 3.47 -5.34 -5.75
N ASN A 20 3.95 -5.60 -4.54
CA ASN A 20 3.60 -6.83 -3.82
C ASN A 20 2.15 -6.80 -3.29
N MET A 21 1.57 -5.62 -3.09
CA MET A 21 0.16 -5.44 -2.73
C MET A 21 -0.76 -5.29 -3.95
N ASP A 22 -0.31 -4.57 -4.98
CA ASP A 22 -0.95 -4.34 -6.29
C ASP A 22 -0.89 -5.63 -7.12
N THR A 23 -1.76 -6.57 -6.76
CA THR A 23 -1.88 -7.87 -7.42
C THR A 23 -2.38 -7.75 -8.85
N ASP A 24 -3.16 -6.73 -9.18
CA ASP A 24 -3.69 -6.52 -10.52
C ASP A 24 -2.74 -5.71 -11.44
N ASN A 25 -1.63 -5.19 -10.89
CA ASN A 25 -0.65 -4.36 -11.59
C ASN A 25 -1.28 -3.10 -12.21
N SER A 26 -2.36 -2.58 -11.62
CA SER A 26 -2.99 -1.33 -12.05
C SER A 26 -2.11 -0.11 -11.78
N GLY A 27 -1.10 -0.24 -10.92
CA GLY A 27 -0.26 0.85 -10.44
C GLY A 27 -0.88 1.64 -9.29
N THR A 28 -2.04 1.20 -8.79
CA THR A 28 -2.77 1.79 -7.66
C THR A 28 -3.26 0.69 -6.75
N ILE A 29 -2.97 0.75 -5.45
CA ILE A 29 -3.55 -0.22 -4.52
C ILE A 29 -5.01 0.17 -4.30
N THR A 30 -5.92 -0.71 -4.70
CA THR A 30 -7.34 -0.56 -4.40
C THR A 30 -7.64 -1.01 -2.98
N TYR A 31 -8.78 -0.57 -2.43
CA TYR A 31 -9.23 -0.98 -1.10
C TYR A 31 -9.30 -2.51 -0.95
N GLU A 32 -9.74 -3.21 -1.99
CA GLU A 32 -9.82 -4.67 -2.01
C GLU A 32 -8.45 -5.33 -1.96
N GLU A 33 -7.47 -4.79 -2.69
CA GLU A 33 -6.09 -5.28 -2.69
C GLU A 33 -5.38 -5.00 -1.37
N LEU A 34 -5.59 -3.82 -0.79
CA LEU A 34 -5.08 -3.49 0.53
C LEU A 34 -5.67 -4.44 1.58
N LYS A 35 -6.99 -4.65 1.57
CA LYS A 35 -7.70 -5.58 2.45
C LYS A 35 -7.20 -7.01 2.29
N THR A 36 -7.03 -7.46 1.05
CA THR A 36 -6.55 -8.81 0.74
C THR A 36 -5.08 -9.01 1.10
N GLY A 37 -4.23 -8.02 0.83
CA GLY A 37 -2.81 -8.00 1.17
C GLY A 37 -2.59 -8.02 2.69
N LEU A 38 -3.35 -7.22 3.43
CA LEU A 38 -3.31 -7.20 4.90
C LEU A 38 -3.85 -8.49 5.51
N ALA A 39 -4.93 -9.05 4.94
CA ALA A 39 -5.43 -10.36 5.35
C ALA A 39 -4.39 -11.48 5.08
N ARG A 40 -3.65 -11.42 3.97
CA ARG A 40 -2.54 -12.33 3.65
C ARG A 40 -1.37 -12.21 4.63
N LEU A 41 -1.09 -11.00 5.10
CA LEU A 41 -0.06 -10.72 6.11
C LEU A 41 -0.50 -11.13 7.53
N GLY A 42 -1.71 -11.69 7.70
CA GLY A 42 -2.23 -12.15 8.99
C GLY A 42 -2.72 -11.03 9.90
N SER A 43 -2.75 -9.79 9.41
CA SER A 43 -3.29 -8.65 10.16
C SER A 43 -4.78 -8.54 9.91
N GLN A 44 -5.58 -8.77 10.96
CA GLN A 44 -7.03 -8.53 10.94
C GLN A 44 -7.32 -7.03 11.11
N LEU A 45 -6.79 -6.21 10.21
CA LEU A 45 -7.10 -4.78 10.19
C LEU A 45 -8.55 -4.60 9.74
N THR A 46 -9.27 -3.75 10.46
CA THR A 46 -10.67 -3.45 10.14
C THR A 46 -10.76 -2.48 8.96
N GLU A 47 -11.90 -2.46 8.28
CA GLU A 47 -12.17 -1.55 7.15
C GLU A 47 -11.82 -0.09 7.48
N ALA A 48 -12.07 0.34 8.72
CA ALA A 48 -11.77 1.67 9.21
C ALA A 48 -10.25 1.95 9.27
N GLU A 49 -9.46 0.98 9.75
CA GLU A 49 -8.00 1.13 9.85
C GLU A 49 -7.33 1.09 8.48
N VAL A 50 -7.83 0.23 7.58
CA VAL A 50 -7.41 0.19 6.17
C VAL A 50 -7.68 1.53 5.50
N LYS A 51 -8.84 2.13 5.75
CA LYS A 51 -9.21 3.44 5.21
C LYS A 51 -8.36 4.56 5.80
N GLN A 52 -8.04 4.52 7.09
CA GLN A 52 -7.13 5.50 7.72
C GLN A 52 -5.71 5.41 7.17
N LEU A 53 -5.23 4.22 6.80
CA LEU A 53 -3.93 4.05 6.15
C LEU A 53 -3.92 4.59 4.71
N MET A 54 -5.06 4.56 4.00
CA MET A 54 -5.19 5.11 2.64
C MET A 54 -5.35 6.64 2.60
N ASP A 55 -5.96 7.25 3.61
CA ASP A 55 -6.23 8.69 3.67
C ASP A 55 -5.03 9.52 4.19
N ALA A 56 -3.94 8.85 4.64
CA ALA A 56 -2.79 9.45 5.31
C ALA A 56 -1.68 9.95 4.37
#